data_AF-A0A917SCZ5-F1
#
_entry.id   AF-A0A917SCZ5-F1
#
_cell.length_a   1.000
_cell.length_b   1.000
_cell.length_c   1.000
_cell.angle_alpha   90.00
_cell.angle_beta   90.00
_cell.angle_gamma   90.00
#
_symmetry.space_group_name_H-M   'P 1'
#
loop_
_entity.id
_entity.type
_entity.pdbx_description
1 polymer ?
#
loop_
_entity_poly.entity_id
_entity_poly.type
_entity_poly.pdbx_seq_one_letter_code
_entity_poly.pdbx_strand_id
1 'polypeptide(L)'
;MREDQRRRTHIAHFFTIGQWETCHQRLFRDWLQTHPDDLARYQAVKLGATTGDGSEYMIIKQPVVLDIVNRARAARGLPPIDELDPED
;
A
#
# COMPACT_ATOMS: atom_id res chain seq x y z
N MET A 1 -29.95 11.54 -16.87
CA MET A 1 -29.13 10.32 -16.70
C MET A 1 -28.79 10.19 -15.23
N ARG A 2 -29.11 9.06 -14.58
CA ARG A 2 -28.57 8.75 -13.24
C ARG A 2 -27.24 8.06 -13.46
N GLU A 3 -26.16 8.65 -12.99
CA GLU A 3 -24.88 7.96 -12.83
C GLU A 3 -25.12 6.74 -11.94
N ASP A 4 -24.76 5.56 -12.45
CA ASP A 4 -24.78 4.32 -11.71
C ASP A 4 -23.77 4.45 -10.56
N GLN A 5 -24.25 4.68 -9.32
CA GLN A 5 -23.42 4.74 -8.10
C GLN A 5 -22.91 3.33 -7.72
N ARG A 6 -22.31 2.61 -8.67
CA ARG A 6 -21.68 1.33 -8.42
C ARG A 6 -20.38 1.58 -7.65
N ARG A 7 -20.49 1.60 -6.32
CA ARG A 7 -19.33 1.65 -5.43
C ARG A 7 -18.48 0.39 -5.61
N ARG A 8 -17.21 0.57 -5.97
CA ARG A 8 -16.22 -0.52 -6.01
C ARG A 8 -16.03 -1.07 -4.59
N THR A 9 -16.28 -2.36 -4.41
CA THR A 9 -16.17 -3.07 -3.12
C THR A 9 -15.02 -4.06 -3.07
N HIS A 10 -14.50 -4.47 -4.23
CA HIS A 10 -13.45 -5.47 -4.36
C HIS A 10 -12.38 -4.98 -5.33
N ILE A 11 -11.12 -5.24 -4.98
CA ILE A 11 -9.95 -5.02 -5.83
C ILE A 11 -9.15 -6.32 -5.75
N ALA A 12 -8.84 -6.91 -6.90
CA ALA A 12 -8.02 -8.10 -7.00
C ALA A 12 -6.69 -7.74 -7.66
N HIS A 13 -5.58 -8.11 -7.02
CA HIS A 13 -4.23 -8.05 -7.57
C HIS A 13 -3.78 -9.48 -7.88
N PHE A 14 -3.27 -9.70 -9.09
CA PHE A 14 -2.80 -11.01 -9.54
C PHE A 14 -1.28 -10.98 -9.70
N PHE A 15 -0.61 -12.02 -9.21
CA PHE A 15 0.84 -12.15 -9.26
C PHE A 15 1.22 -13.53 -9.77
N THR A 16 2.31 -13.61 -10.52
CA THR A 16 2.96 -14.89 -10.84
C THR A 16 3.68 -15.46 -9.61
N ILE A 17 4.01 -16.75 -9.64
CA ILE A 17 4.78 -17.41 -8.57
C ILE A 17 6.11 -16.66 -8.32
N GLY A 18 6.80 -16.21 -9.37
CA GLY A 18 8.06 -15.48 -9.25
C GLY A 18 7.93 -14.08 -8.63
N GLN A 19 6.76 -13.44 -8.74
CA GLN A 19 6.48 -12.14 -8.13
C GLN A 19 6.01 -12.27 -6.67
N TRP A 20 5.50 -13.42 -6.26
CA TRP A 20 4.79 -13.57 -4.99
C TRP A 20 5.65 -13.36 -3.75
N GLU A 21 6.94 -13.67 -3.81
CA GLU A 21 7.85 -13.48 -2.67
C GLU A 21 8.28 -12.01 -2.47
N THR A 22 8.13 -11.17 -3.51
CA THR A 22 8.62 -9.80 -3.51
C THR A 22 7.52 -8.76 -3.72
N CYS A 23 6.26 -9.17 -3.96
CA CYS A 23 5.18 -8.24 -4.19
C CYS A 23 4.91 -7.36 -2.96
N HIS A 24 4.83 -6.05 -3.20
CA HIS A 24 4.81 -5.04 -2.14
C HIS A 24 3.59 -5.19 -1.23
N GLN A 25 2.45 -5.65 -1.77
CA GLN A 25 1.21 -5.90 -1.03
C GLN A 25 1.39 -6.98 0.03
N ARG A 26 2.13 -8.07 -0.29
CA ARG A 26 2.45 -9.12 0.68
C ARG A 26 3.48 -8.63 1.70
N LEU A 27 4.56 -8.01 1.22
CA LEU A 27 5.61 -7.49 2.10
C LEU A 27 5.05 -6.51 3.14
N PHE A 28 4.19 -5.60 2.71
CA PHE A 28 3.51 -4.62 3.54
C PHE A 28 2.58 -5.28 4.58
N ARG A 29 1.70 -6.20 4.13
CA ARG A 29 0.81 -6.94 5.03
C ARG A 29 1.59 -7.67 6.13
N ASP A 30 2.61 -8.43 5.74
CA ASP A 30 3.37 -9.26 6.67
C ASP A 30 4.18 -8.39 7.66
N TRP A 31 4.68 -7.23 7.20
CA TRP A 31 5.35 -6.25 8.07
C TRP A 31 4.41 -5.70 9.15
N LEU A 32 3.23 -5.22 8.74
CA LEU A 32 2.27 -4.62 9.67
C LEU A 32 1.74 -5.59 10.74
N GLN A 33 1.76 -6.89 10.48
CA GLN A 33 1.38 -7.91 11.48
C GLN A 33 2.36 -8.02 12.65
N THR A 34 3.61 -7.57 12.46
CA THR A 34 4.70 -7.75 13.43
C THR A 34 5.31 -6.43 13.92
N HIS A 35 4.92 -5.29 13.33
CA HIS A 35 5.43 -3.96 13.63
C HIS A 35 4.29 -3.01 14.03
N PRO A 36 3.84 -3.03 15.30
CA PRO A 36 2.67 -2.28 15.76
C PRO A 36 2.82 -0.76 15.62
N ASP A 37 4.03 -0.22 15.74
CA ASP A 37 4.29 1.21 15.58
C ASP A 37 4.06 1.69 14.14
N ASP A 38 4.51 0.89 13.15
CA ASP A 38 4.27 1.19 11.74
C ASP A 38 2.79 0.98 11.36
N LEU A 39 2.10 0.02 12.00
CA LEU A 39 0.66 -0.13 11.87
C LEU A 39 -0.08 1.11 12.38
N ALA A 40 0.26 1.61 13.56
CA ALA A 40 -0.34 2.82 14.13
C ALA A 40 -0.09 4.04 13.23
N ARG A 41 1.14 4.19 12.73
CA ARG A 41 1.51 5.26 11.78
C ARG A 41 0.69 5.18 10.49
N TYR A 42 0.57 3.99 9.88
CA TYR A 42 -0.23 3.80 8.67
C TYR A 42 -1.72 4.08 8.91
N GLN A 43 -2.26 3.63 10.05
CA GLN A 43 -3.65 3.88 10.41
C GLN A 43 -3.95 5.38 10.55
N ALA A 44 -3.08 6.15 11.22
CA ALA A 44 -3.25 7.59 11.38
C ALA A 44 -3.31 8.30 10.01
N VAL A 45 -2.42 7.95 9.09
CA VAL A 45 -2.40 8.52 7.74
C VAL A 45 -3.63 8.11 6.93
N LYS A 46 -4.05 6.84 7.02
CA LYS A 46 -5.24 6.34 6.31
C LYS A 46 -6.52 7.06 6.74
N LEU A 47 -6.68 7.28 8.04
CA LEU A 47 -7.84 8.01 8.59
C LEU A 47 -7.79 9.49 8.21
N GLY A 48 -6.62 10.14 8.31
CA GLY A 48 -6.44 11.52 7.88
C GLY A 48 -6.72 11.75 6.40
N ALA A 49 -6.41 10.77 5.55
CA ALA A 49 -6.68 10.85 4.11
C ALA A 49 -8.17 10.67 3.73
N THR A 50 -9.02 10.20 4.66
CA THR A 50 -10.46 9.96 4.39
C THR A 50 -11.26 11.26 4.31
N THR A 51 -10.66 12.41 4.60
CA THR A 51 -11.29 13.74 4.47
C THR A 51 -11.19 14.34 3.06
N GLY A 52 -10.46 13.71 2.13
CA GLY A 52 -10.20 14.20 0.78
C GLY A 52 -10.83 13.36 -0.34
N ASP A 53 -10.62 13.78 -1.59
CA ASP A 53 -11.03 13.00 -2.77
C ASP A 53 -10.15 11.74 -2.98
N GLY A 54 -10.53 10.87 -3.92
CA GLY A 54 -9.82 9.61 -4.18
C GLY A 54 -8.35 9.78 -4.64
N SER A 55 -8.01 10.93 -5.24
CA SER A 55 -6.65 11.28 -5.69
C SER A 55 -5.78 11.80 -4.54
N GLU A 56 -6.31 12.70 -3.71
CA GLU A 56 -5.67 13.15 -2.47
C GLU A 56 -5.42 11.97 -1.54
N TYR A 57 -6.38 11.03 -1.50
CA TYR A 57 -6.26 9.79 -0.76
C TYR A 57 -5.00 9.02 -1.17
N MET A 58 -4.64 8.89 -2.45
CA MET A 58 -3.41 8.21 -2.88
C MET A 58 -2.16 8.97 -2.47
N ILE A 59 -2.10 10.26 -2.77
CA ILE A 59 -0.94 11.14 -2.52
C ILE A 59 -0.54 11.12 -1.04
N ILE A 60 -1.52 11.18 -0.13
CA ILE A 60 -1.25 11.29 1.31
C ILE A 60 -0.60 10.03 1.89
N LYS A 61 -0.97 8.84 1.43
CA LYS A 61 -0.45 7.57 1.98
C LYS A 61 0.74 7.00 1.25
N GLN A 62 0.96 7.37 0.00
CA GLN A 62 2.06 6.83 -0.81
C GLN A 62 3.43 6.92 -0.10
N PRO A 63 3.82 8.06 0.53
CA PRO A 63 5.12 8.15 1.21
C PRO A 63 5.27 7.19 2.39
N VAL A 64 4.20 6.98 3.17
CA VAL A 64 4.22 6.07 4.33
C VAL A 64 4.24 4.61 3.89
N VAL A 65 3.45 4.26 2.88
CA VAL A 65 3.46 2.89 2.35
C VAL A 65 4.82 2.57 1.73
N LEU A 66 5.44 3.50 1.00
CA LEU A 66 6.77 3.34 0.42
C LEU A 66 7.86 3.12 1.49
N ASP A 67 7.90 3.94 2.54
CA ASP A 67 8.86 3.79 3.65
C ASP A 67 8.70 2.42 4.34
N ILE A 68 7.46 2.02 4.65
CA ILE A 68 7.19 0.71 5.28
C ILE A 68 7.61 -0.45 4.36
N VAL A 69 7.29 -0.38 3.07
CA VAL A 69 7.72 -1.40 2.10
C VAL A 69 9.24 -1.46 2.00
N ASN A 70 9.93 -0.32 1.97
CA ASN A 70 11.39 -0.29 1.93
C ASN A 70 12.04 -0.89 3.19
N ARG A 71 11.45 -0.68 4.38
CA ARG A 71 11.88 -1.37 5.61
C ARG A 71 11.65 -2.88 5.52
N ALA A 72 10.49 -3.30 5.02
CA ALA A 72 10.15 -4.70 4.82
C ALA A 72 11.05 -5.40 3.78
N ARG A 73 11.51 -4.66 2.77
CA ARG A 73 12.48 -5.09 1.76
C ARG A 73 13.88 -5.21 2.37
N ALA A 74 14.32 -4.20 3.11
CA ALA A 74 15.62 -4.20 3.78
C ALA A 74 15.78 -5.38 4.76
N ALA A 75 14.75 -5.68 5.56
CA ALA A 75 14.74 -6.83 6.46
C ALA A 75 14.85 -8.20 5.75
N ARG A 76 14.59 -8.24 4.44
CA ARG A 76 14.72 -9.43 3.58
C ARG A 76 15.93 -9.38 2.65
N GLY A 77 16.81 -8.39 2.80
CA GLY A 77 17.98 -8.20 1.93
C GLY A 77 17.64 -7.74 0.50
N LEU A 78 16.43 -7.22 0.29
CA LEU A 78 16.01 -6.69 -1.01
C LEU A 78 16.42 -5.20 -1.15
N PRO A 79 16.78 -4.74 -2.35
CA PRO A 79 17.10 -3.32 -2.58
C PRO A 79 15.86 -2.45 -2.37
N PRO A 80 16.00 -1.18 -1.95
CA PRO A 80 14.87 -0.26 -1.87
C PRO A 80 14.30 0.04 -3.26
N ILE A 81 13.07 0.55 -3.27
CA ILE A 81 12.36 1.04 -4.45
C ILE A 81 12.03 2.53 -4.25
N ASP A 82 11.93 3.26 -5.36
CA ASP A 82 11.55 4.67 -5.35
C ASP A 82 10.03 4.86 -5.50
N GLU A 83 9.33 3.86 -6.04
CA GLU A 83 7.89 3.87 -6.27
C GLU A 83 7.27 2.49 -6.05
N LEU A 84 6.00 2.45 -5.59
CA LEU A 84 5.30 1.22 -5.22
C LEU A 84 4.87 0.37 -6.41
N ASP A 85 4.50 0.97 -7.53
CA ASP A 85 4.12 0.28 -8.77
C ASP A 85 4.47 1.21 -9.95
N PRO A 86 5.57 0.97 -10.70
CA PRO A 86 5.99 1.87 -11.80
C PRO A 86 5.17 1.74 -13.10
N GLU A 87 3.96 1.17 -13.06
CA GLU A 87 3.07 1.06 -14.21
C GLU A 87 1.59 1.19 -13.77
N ASP A 88 1.04 2.40 -13.95
CA ASP A 88 -0.35 2.67 -14.36
C ASP A 88 -0.31 3.27 -15.78
#